data_AF-A0A5J4QT12-F1
#
_entry.id   AF-A0A5J4QT12-F1
#
_cell.length_a   1.000
_cell.length_b   1.000
_cell.length_c   1.000
_cell.angle_alpha   90.00
_cell.angle_beta   90.00
_cell.angle_gamma   90.00
#
_symmetry.space_group_name_H-M   'P 1'
#
loop_
_entity.id
_entity.type
_entity.pdbx_description
1 polymer ?
#
loop_
_entity_poly.entity_id
_entity_poly.type
_entity_poly.pdbx_seq_one_letter_code
_entity_poly.pdbx_strand_id
1 'polypeptide(L)' 'MDEKLSPDDIAINAGLNKKTIGNMYGSATRSIVIEASNEHFESLYNSIQVLVEMEKEIELTLTIKLK' A
#
# COMPACT_ATOMS: atom_id res chain seq x y z
N MET A 1 2.41 5.54 10.48
CA MET A 1 3.49 5.92 9.54
C MET A 1 4.49 6.82 10.25
N ASP A 2 5.79 6.63 10.03
CA ASP A 2 6.82 7.48 10.62
C ASP A 2 6.73 8.89 10.01
N GLU A 3 6.54 9.90 10.86
CA GLU A 3 6.38 11.26 10.39
C GLU A 3 7.63 11.85 9.74
N LYS A 4 8.79 11.23 9.98
CA LYS A 4 10.09 11.62 9.46
C LYS A 4 10.31 11.23 8.00
N LEU A 5 9.48 10.34 7.46
CA LEU A 5 9.58 9.91 6.06
C LEU A 5 9.03 10.99 5.12
N SER A 6 9.69 11.16 3.98
CA SER A 6 9.17 12.04 2.94
C SER A 6 7.90 11.43 2.34
N PRO A 7 6.97 12.24 1.78
CA PRO A 7 5.82 11.71 1.06
C PRO A 7 6.21 10.73 -0.07
N ASP A 8 7.37 10.95 -0.69
CA ASP A 8 7.83 10.10 -1.79
C ASP A 8 8.24 8.72 -1.25
N ASP A 9 8.95 8.66 -0.12
CA ASP A 9 9.31 7.40 0.56
C ASP A 9 8.07 6.66 1.08
N ILE A 10 7.10 7.41 1.62
CA ILE A 10 5.84 6.84 2.10
C ILE A 10 5.10 6.14 0.94
N ALA A 11 4.97 6.82 -0.20
CA ALA A 11 4.32 6.25 -1.38
C ALA A 11 5.06 5.00 -1.87
N ILE A 12 6.39 5.07 -2.00
CA ILE A 12 7.22 3.94 -2.48
C ILE A 12 7.07 2.74 -1.55
N ASN A 13 7.11 2.94 -0.24
CA ASN A 13 6.98 1.87 0.75
C ASN A 13 5.59 1.21 0.71
N ALA A 14 4.56 1.94 0.29
CA ALA A 14 3.22 1.41 0.08
C ALA A 14 3.04 0.71 -1.29
N GLY A 15 4.09 0.59 -2.09
CA GLY A 15 4.01 0.02 -3.44
C GLY A 15 3.38 0.97 -4.46
N LEU A 16 3.26 2.26 -4.12
CA LEU A 16 2.73 3.31 -4.99
C LEU A 16 3.84 4.27 -5.41
N ASN A 17 3.57 5.08 -6.42
CA ASN A 17 4.36 6.28 -6.67
C ASN A 17 3.47 7.51 -6.56
N LYS A 18 4.08 8.65 -6.24
CA LYS A 18 3.36 9.90 -5.98
C LYS A 18 2.55 10.41 -7.17
N LYS A 19 2.98 10.12 -8.41
CA LYS A 19 2.24 10.47 -9.62
C LYS A 19 0.93 9.66 -9.72
N THR A 20 0.98 8.37 -9.39
CA THR A 20 -0.21 7.51 -9.30
C THR A 20 -1.19 8.06 -8.27
N ILE A 21 -0.72 8.42 -7.07
CA ILE A 21 -1.56 9.03 -6.03
C ILE A 21 -2.18 10.35 -6.53
N GLY A 22 -1.38 11.23 -7.14
CA GLY A 22 -1.89 12.48 -7.72
C GLY A 22 -2.97 12.26 -8.79
N ASN A 23 -2.82 11.24 -9.62
CA ASN A 23 -3.82 10.90 -10.64
C ASN A 23 -5.11 10.32 -10.03
N MET A 24 -5.00 9.50 -8.98
CA MET A 24 -6.15 8.83 -8.34
C MET A 24 -6.93 9.75 -7.41
N TYR A 25 -6.23 10.61 -6.65
CA TYR A 25 -6.82 11.43 -5.59
C TYR A 25 -6.86 12.94 -5.95
N GLY A 26 -6.42 13.31 -7.16
CA GLY A 26 -6.41 14.69 -7.65
C GLY A 26 -5.33 15.58 -7.01
N SER A 27 -4.58 15.07 -6.04
CA SER A 27 -3.50 15.75 -5.37
C SER A 27 -2.57 14.74 -4.69
N ALA A 28 -1.38 15.19 -4.32
CA ALA A 28 -0.37 14.38 -3.65
C ALA A 28 0.25 15.13 -2.46
N THR A 29 -0.60 15.83 -1.71
CA THR A 29 -0.20 16.38 -0.40
C THR A 29 0.23 15.25 0.53
N ARG A 30 1.03 15.57 1.55
CA ARG A 30 1.49 14.57 2.53
C ARG A 30 0.32 13.80 3.16
N SER A 31 -0.76 14.50 3.50
CA SER A 31 -1.97 13.89 4.08
C SER A 31 -2.58 12.86 3.14
N ILE A 32 -2.76 13.22 1.87
CA ILE A 32 -3.34 12.35 0.84
C ILE A 32 -2.42 11.16 0.57
N VAL A 33 -1.10 11.38 0.55
CA VAL A 33 -0.14 10.29 0.37
C VAL A 33 -0.22 9.29 1.51
N ILE A 34 -0.33 9.74 2.76
CA ILE A 34 -0.48 8.87 3.93
C ILE A 34 -1.80 8.08 3.84
N GLU A 35 -2.89 8.75 3.52
CA GLU A 35 -4.21 8.15 3.36
C GLU A 35 -4.22 7.10 2.25
N ALA A 36 -3.82 7.46 1.04
CA ALA A 36 -3.74 6.56 -0.12
C ALA A 36 -2.83 5.35 0.15
N SER A 37 -1.74 5.57 0.87
CA SER A 37 -0.82 4.48 1.22
C SER A 37 -1.45 3.50 2.22
N ASN A 38 -2.15 4.00 3.24
CA ASN A 38 -2.86 3.15 4.20
C ASN A 38 -4.00 2.37 3.51
N GLU A 39 -4.78 3.02 2.64
CA GLU A 39 -5.82 2.35 1.86
C GLU A 39 -5.26 1.23 0.98
N HIS A 40 -4.09 1.43 0.38
CA HIS A 40 -3.45 0.40 -0.44
C HIS A 40 -3.00 -0.81 0.39
N PHE A 41 -2.52 -0.60 1.62
CA PHE A 41 -2.21 -1.69 2.55
C PHE A 41 -3.47 -2.48 2.94
N GLU A 42 -4.57 -1.79 3.27
CA GLU A 42 -5.84 -2.44 3.59
C GLU A 42 -6.39 -3.23 2.40
N SER A 43 -6.31 -2.67 1.19
CA SER A 43 -6.72 -3.36 -0.04
C SER A 43 -5.92 -4.64 -0.28
N LEU A 44 -4.59 -4.60 -0.07
CA LEU A 44 -3.73 -5.77 -0.16
C LEU A 44 -4.10 -6.82 0.89
N TYR A 45 -4.28 -6.41 2.14
CA TYR A 45 -4.69 -7.29 3.23
C TYR A 45 -6.02 -7.98 2.93
N ASN A 46 -7.04 -7.22 2.51
CA ASN A 46 -8.35 -7.76 2.16
C ASN A 46 -8.26 -8.73 0.98
N SER A 47 -7.46 -8.40 -0.04
CA SER A 47 -7.23 -9.29 -1.18
C SER A 47 -6.60 -10.62 -0.74
N ILE A 48 -5.63 -10.58 0.17
CA ILE A 48 -5.01 -11.78 0.75
C ILE A 48 -6.04 -12.56 1.58
N GLN A 49 -6.83 -11.89 2.42
CA GLN A 49 -7.83 -12.53 3.26
C GLN A 49 -8.89 -13.25 2.41
N VAL A 50 -9.40 -12.61 1.36
CA VAL A 50 -10.34 -13.21 0.42
C VAL A 50 -9.76 -14.46 -0.23
N LEU A 51 -8.49 -14.43 -0.66
CA LEU A 51 -7.84 -15.60 -1.25
C LEU A 51 -7.72 -16.76 -0.24
N VAL A 52 -7.32 -16.46 0.99
CA VAL A 52 -7.22 -17.47 2.08
C VAL A 52 -8.59 -18.06 2.42
N GLU A 53 -9.66 -17.26 2.38
CA GLU A 53 -11.03 -17.74 2.64
C GLU A 53 -11.61 -18.56 1.48
N MET A 54 -11.26 -18.22 0.23
CA MET A 54 -11.80 -18.87 -0.98
C MET A 54 -11.20 -20.25 -1.25
N GLU A 55 -9.92 -20.47 -0.95
CA GLU A 55 -9.27 -21.77 -1.16
C GLU A 55 -8.74 -22.35 0.15
N LYS A 56 -9.25 -23.54 0.52
CA LYS A 56 -8.83 -24.27 1.74
C LYS A 56 -7.35 -24.67 1.75
N GLU A 57 -6.65 -24.61 0.62
CA GLU A 57 -5.24 -25.00 0.47
C GLU A 57 -4.44 -24.02 -0.42
N ILE A 58 -4.67 -22.70 -0.30
CA ILE A 58 -3.74 -21.73 -0.91
C ILE A 58 -2.43 -21.67 -0.10
N GLU A 59 -1.32 -22.08 -0.72
CA GLU A 59 0.02 -21.84 -0.21
C GLU A 59 0.54 -20.50 -0.74
N LEU A 60 0.43 -19.44 0.08
CA LEU A 60 0.89 -18.11 -0.27
C LEU A 60 2.33 -17.88 0.24
N THR A 61 3.30 -17.76 -0.68
CA THR A 61 4.68 -17.36 -0.33
C THR A 61 4.87 -15.87 -0.60
N LEU A 62 4.84 -15.05 0.46
CA LEU A 62 5.12 -13.61 0.38
C LEU A 62 6.58 -13.32 0.71
N THR A 63 7.35 -12.84 -0.27
CA THR A 63 8.74 -12.40 -0.04
C THR A 63 8.79 -10.88 0.11
N ILE A 64 8.93 -10.40 1.35
CA ILE A 64 9.13 -8.98 1.64
C ILE A 64 10.63 -8.73 1.79
N LYS A 65 11.21 -7.90 0.91
CA LYS A 65 12.57 -7.38 1.08
C LYS A 65 12.52 -5.99 1.70
N LEU A 66 12.94 -5.91 2.95
CA LEU A 66 13.20 -4.64 3.62
C LEU A 66 14.62 -4.18 3.24
N LYS A 67 14.77 -2.91 2.85
CA LYS A 67 16.08 -2.28 2.61
C LYS A 67 16.67 -1.75 3.90
#